data_AF-A0A367LKJ5-F1
#
_entry.id   AF-A0A367LKJ5-F1
#
_cell.length_a   1.000
_cell.length_b   1.000
_cell.length_c   1.000
_cell.angle_alpha   90.00
_cell.angle_beta   90.00
_cell.angle_gamma   90.00
#
_symmetry.space_group_name_H-M   'P 1'
#
loop_
_entity.id
_entity.type
_entity.pdbx_description
1 polymer ?
#
loop_
_entity_poly.entity_id
_entity_poly.type
_entity_poly.pdbx_seq_one_letter_code
_entity_poly.pdbx_strand_id
1 'polypeptide(L)'
;MEAYIFGLVADLLPPEMAAAARHYLLRPDSPLQSCKRHLAATARAGIVALTDVAAGALAASESQGGGGGGVTGVVTTLALLAVSALLLRWLGRLVMWWTRFTLRLAWWASVVALCACVWQRGPVATLQSVLVGVGALMRYLAILRDVWLAEYNRYEVQERQQQQQRQFTASRARGSAW
;
A
#
# COMPACT_ATOMS: atom_id res chain seq x y z
N MET A 1 -7.00 2.38 33.05
CA MET A 1 -6.58 1.54 31.90
C MET A 1 -5.08 1.65 31.58
N GLU A 2 -4.41 2.79 31.82
CA GLU A 2 -2.96 2.94 31.54
C GLU A 2 -2.04 2.02 32.38
N ALA A 3 -2.45 1.64 33.59
CA ALA A 3 -1.65 0.78 34.47
C ALA A 3 -1.47 -0.66 33.93
N TYR A 4 -2.45 -1.19 33.18
CA TYR A 4 -2.40 -2.55 32.62
C TYR A 4 -1.47 -2.65 31.40
N ILE A 5 -1.44 -1.60 30.58
CA ILE A 5 -0.56 -1.53 29.40
C ILE A 5 0.91 -1.50 29.85
N PHE A 6 1.22 -0.78 30.93
CA PHE A 6 2.56 -0.76 31.51
C PHE A 6 3.00 -2.13 32.05
N GLY A 7 2.07 -2.91 32.62
CA GLY A 7 2.34 -4.28 33.09
C GLY A 7 2.71 -5.22 31.94
N LEU A 8 1.94 -5.22 30.85
CA LEU A 8 2.23 -6.06 29.67
C LEU A 8 3.53 -5.66 28.95
N VAL A 9 3.85 -4.36 28.93
CA VAL A 9 5.11 -3.87 28.33
C VAL A 9 6.31 -4.18 29.21
N ALA A 10 6.15 -4.20 30.55
CA ALA A 10 7.21 -4.59 31.47
C ALA A 10 7.51 -6.09 31.44
N ASP A 11 6.50 -6.93 31.18
CA ASP A 11 6.64 -8.39 31.13
C ASP A 11 7.26 -8.88 29.80
N LEU A 12 7.15 -8.08 28.74
CA LEU A 12 7.73 -8.38 27.41
C LEU A 12 9.13 -7.79 27.20
N LEU A 13 9.63 -6.93 28.10
CA LEU A 13 10.90 -6.24 27.93
C LEU A 13 11.92 -6.66 29.01
N PRO A 14 13.09 -7.20 28.62
CA PRO A 14 14.15 -7.61 29.56
C PRO A 14 14.51 -6.49 30.55
N PRO A 15 14.74 -6.80 31.84
CA PRO A 15 14.97 -5.81 32.90
C PRO A 15 16.18 -4.89 32.61
N GLU A 16 17.13 -5.37 31.82
CA GLU A 16 18.29 -4.61 31.34
C GLU A 16 17.88 -3.41 30.45
N MET A 17 16.82 -3.56 29.66
CA MET A 17 16.27 -2.52 28.78
C MET A 17 15.35 -1.56 29.54
N ALA A 18 14.70 -2.02 30.61
CA ALA A 18 13.87 -1.18 31.47
C ALA A 18 14.70 -0.14 32.23
N ALA A 19 15.92 -0.50 32.67
CA ALA A 19 16.85 0.43 33.33
C ALA A 19 17.42 1.48 32.36
N ALA A 20 17.83 1.07 31.15
CA ALA A 20 18.31 1.97 30.11
C ALA A 20 17.19 2.89 29.56
N ALA A 21 15.98 2.35 29.41
CA ALA A 21 14.77 3.10 29.09
C ALA A 21 14.47 4.15 30.17
N ARG A 22 14.58 3.81 31.45
CA ARG A 22 14.34 4.77 32.54
C ARG A 22 15.32 5.94 32.53
N HIS A 23 16.57 5.69 32.15
CA HIS A 23 17.60 6.72 32.15
C HIS A 23 17.51 7.65 30.93
N TYR A 24 17.09 7.15 29.77
CA TYR A 24 17.02 7.93 28.51
C TYR A 24 15.59 8.37 28.10
N LEU A 25 14.54 7.63 28.45
CA LEU A 25 13.15 7.90 28.02
C LEU A 25 12.33 8.75 29.01
N LEU A 26 12.77 8.90 30.26
CA LEU A 26 12.07 9.68 31.29
C LEU A 26 12.61 11.11 31.49
N ARG A 27 13.51 11.58 30.62
CA ARG A 27 13.90 13.00 30.61
C ARG A 27 12.82 13.82 29.88
N PRO A 28 12.20 14.84 30.52
CA PRO A 28 11.09 15.63 29.96
C PRO A 28 11.47 16.48 28.72
N ASP A 29 12.75 16.58 28.37
CA ASP A 29 13.26 17.30 27.19
C ASP A 29 13.65 16.38 26.02
N SER A 30 13.08 15.18 25.95
CA SER A 30 13.39 14.25 24.85
C SER A 30 12.73 14.67 23.53
N PRO A 31 13.47 14.78 22.41
CA PRO A 31 12.93 15.13 21.09
C PRO A 31 11.88 14.13 20.58
N LEU A 32 11.87 12.91 21.12
CA LEU A 32 10.83 11.91 20.85
C LEU A 32 9.46 12.30 21.43
N GLN A 33 9.41 12.97 22.58
CA GLN A 33 8.15 13.48 23.12
C GLN A 33 7.61 14.66 22.31
N SER A 34 8.48 15.57 21.85
CA SER A 34 8.07 16.64 20.94
C SER A 34 7.55 16.07 19.61
N CYS A 35 8.23 15.09 19.03
CA CYS A 35 7.75 14.41 17.82
C CYS A 35 6.38 13.73 18.05
N LYS A 36 6.19 13.03 19.17
CA LYS A 36 4.91 12.41 19.54
C LYS A 36 3.80 13.45 19.71
N ARG A 37 4.09 14.60 20.34
CA ARG A 37 3.12 15.69 20.53
C ARG A 37 2.75 16.33 19.20
N HIS A 38 3.72 16.57 18.31
CA HIS A 38 3.45 17.12 16.99
C HIS A 38 2.66 16.16 16.10
N LEU A 39 2.99 14.86 16.12
CA LEU A 39 2.23 13.81 15.42
C LEU A 39 0.82 13.67 15.99
N ALA A 40 0.65 13.69 17.31
CA ALA A 40 -0.66 13.60 17.94
C ALA A 40 -1.53 14.84 17.65
N ALA A 41 -0.92 16.04 17.62
CA ALA A 41 -1.62 17.28 17.29
C ALA A 41 -2.03 17.33 15.81
N THR A 42 -1.14 16.92 14.88
CA THR A 42 -1.46 16.84 13.44
C THR A 42 -2.47 15.75 13.13
N ALA A 43 -2.38 14.59 13.79
CA ALA A 43 -3.37 13.52 13.65
C ALA A 43 -4.75 13.96 14.14
N ARG A 44 -4.85 14.63 15.30
CA ARG A 44 -6.13 15.15 15.81
C ARG A 44 -6.72 16.22 14.90
N ALA A 45 -5.91 17.17 14.43
CA ALA A 45 -6.36 18.19 13.49
C ALA A 45 -6.84 17.59 12.16
N GLY A 46 -6.13 16.59 11.64
CA GLY A 46 -6.52 15.86 10.43
C GLY A 46 -7.83 15.07 10.61
N ILE A 47 -8.01 14.42 11.76
CA ILE A 47 -9.25 13.69 12.08
C ILE A 47 -10.44 14.65 12.17
N VAL A 48 -10.30 15.80 12.83
CA VAL A 48 -11.39 16.80 12.94
C VAL A 48 -11.78 17.34 11.57
N ALA A 49 -10.79 17.66 10.71
CA ALA A 49 -11.07 18.12 9.35
C ALA A 49 -11.78 17.05 8.50
N LEU A 50 -11.40 15.77 8.67
CA LEU A 50 -12.05 14.66 7.98
C LEU A 50 -13.48 14.43 8.50
N THR A 51 -13.72 14.57 9.80
CA THR A 51 -15.06 14.41 10.39
C THR A 51 -16.00 15.55 9.99
N ASP A 52 -15.53 16.79 9.89
CA ASP A 52 -16.37 17.92 9.45
C ASP A 52 -16.76 17.78 7.97
N VAL A 53 -15.84 17.33 7.11
CA VAL A 53 -16.14 17.03 5.71
C VAL A 53 -17.11 15.87 5.57
N ALA A 54 -16.93 14.81 6.37
CA ALA A 54 -17.84 13.66 6.37
C ALA A 54 -19.25 14.04 6.87
N ALA A 55 -19.34 14.85 7.94
CA ALA A 55 -20.60 15.35 8.48
C ALA A 55 -21.32 16.26 7.47
N GLY A 56 -20.59 17.15 6.78
CA GLY A 56 -21.16 17.99 5.72
C GLY A 56 -21.67 17.17 4.52
N ALA A 57 -20.95 16.11 4.13
CA ALA A 57 -21.39 15.21 3.06
C ALA A 57 -22.62 14.38 3.45
N LEU A 58 -22.72 13.95 4.71
CA LEU A 58 -23.89 13.24 5.25
C LEU A 58 -25.11 14.18 5.31
N ALA A 59 -24.96 15.39 5.85
CA ALA A 59 -26.04 16.39 5.90
C ALA A 59 -26.53 16.80 4.50
N ALA A 60 -25.61 16.94 3.53
CA ALA A 60 -25.96 17.18 2.13
C ALA A 60 -26.74 16.01 1.51
N SER A 61 -26.44 14.77 1.91
CA SER A 61 -27.14 13.57 1.46
C SER A 61 -28.56 13.46 2.05
N GLU A 62 -28.77 13.86 3.31
CA GLU A 62 -30.10 13.86 3.93
C GLU A 62 -31.05 14.91 3.35
N SER A 63 -30.50 16.07 2.92
CA SER A 63 -31.27 17.12 2.24
C SER A 63 -31.82 16.69 0.85
N GLN A 64 -31.38 15.55 0.34
CA GLN A 64 -31.80 15.00 -0.95
C GLN A 64 -33.20 14.35 -0.92
N GLY A 65 -33.83 14.21 0.25
CA GLY A 65 -35.18 13.65 0.40
C GLY A 65 -36.33 14.59 0.00
N GLY A 66 -36.08 15.87 -0.26
CA GLY A 66 -37.10 16.85 -0.66
C GLY A 66 -36.89 17.35 -2.09
N GLY A 67 -37.81 17.01 -2.99
CA GLY A 67 -37.71 17.22 -4.44
C GLY A 67 -37.22 18.61 -4.88
N GLY A 68 -36.14 18.63 -5.67
CA GLY A 68 -35.61 19.83 -6.32
C GLY A 68 -34.10 19.87 -6.62
N GLY A 69 -33.33 18.81 -6.32
CA GLY A 69 -31.85 18.87 -6.20
C GLY A 69 -31.02 18.07 -7.21
N GLY A 70 -31.24 18.23 -8.53
CA GLY A 70 -30.44 17.54 -9.55
C GLY A 70 -28.95 17.92 -9.54
N VAL A 71 -28.64 19.18 -9.22
CA VAL A 71 -27.26 19.70 -9.22
C VAL A 71 -26.46 19.18 -8.01
N THR A 72 -27.09 19.13 -6.83
CA THR A 72 -26.43 18.67 -5.59
C THR A 72 -26.05 17.19 -5.67
N GLY A 73 -26.92 16.34 -6.24
CA GLY A 73 -26.60 14.92 -6.42
C GLY A 73 -25.39 14.68 -7.31
N VAL A 74 -25.27 15.44 -8.41
CA VAL A 74 -24.14 15.38 -9.35
C VAL A 74 -22.85 15.85 -8.67
N VAL A 75 -22.91 16.92 -7.87
CA VAL A 75 -21.75 17.43 -7.12
C VAL A 75 -21.27 16.40 -6.10
N THR A 76 -22.17 15.75 -5.36
CA THR A 76 -21.80 14.71 -4.37
C THR A 76 -21.18 13.49 -5.05
N THR A 77 -21.73 13.03 -6.18
CA THR A 77 -21.13 11.90 -6.92
C THR A 77 -19.76 12.25 -7.50
N LEU A 78 -19.60 13.46 -8.04
CA LEU A 78 -18.31 13.96 -8.53
C LEU A 78 -17.28 14.09 -7.41
N ALA A 79 -17.70 14.56 -6.23
CA ALA A 79 -16.83 14.66 -5.07
C ALA A 79 -16.35 13.26 -4.62
N LEU A 80 -17.25 12.28 -4.54
CA LEU A 80 -16.91 10.88 -4.24
C LEU A 80 -15.94 10.30 -5.28
N LEU A 81 -16.16 10.57 -6.57
CA LEU A 81 -15.28 10.13 -7.64
C LEU A 81 -13.89 10.78 -7.53
N ALA A 82 -13.83 12.08 -7.26
CA ALA A 82 -12.60 12.83 -7.08
C ALA A 82 -11.80 12.34 -5.86
N VAL A 83 -12.47 12.07 -4.75
CA VAL A 83 -11.85 11.48 -3.54
C VAL A 83 -11.29 10.10 -3.86
N SER A 84 -12.05 9.26 -4.57
CA SER A 84 -11.61 7.93 -4.99
C SER A 84 -10.39 8.00 -5.92
N ALA A 85 -10.40 8.90 -6.89
CA ALA A 85 -9.27 9.14 -7.79
C ALA A 85 -8.04 9.66 -7.04
N LEU A 86 -8.23 10.54 -6.06
CA LEU A 86 -7.15 11.04 -5.20
C LEU A 86 -6.55 9.91 -4.37
N LEU A 87 -7.39 9.04 -3.80
CA LEU A 87 -6.95 7.86 -3.06
C LEU A 87 -6.13 6.92 -3.96
N LEU A 88 -6.64 6.57 -5.14
CA LEU A 88 -5.93 5.71 -6.10
C LEU A 88 -4.57 6.30 -6.50
N ARG A 89 -4.50 7.62 -6.71
CA ARG A 89 -3.25 8.32 -7.02
C ARG A 89 -2.28 8.32 -5.83
N TRP A 90 -2.80 8.48 -4.62
CA TRP A 90 -2.02 8.38 -3.39
C TRP A 90 -1.47 6.98 -3.17
N LEU A 91 -2.29 5.95 -3.39
CA LEU A 91 -1.89 4.55 -3.35
C LEU A 91 -0.78 4.27 -4.35
N GLY A 92 -0.90 4.75 -5.61
CA GLY A 92 0.17 4.59 -6.60
C GLY A 92 1.51 5.17 -6.13
N ARG A 93 1.48 6.37 -5.53
CA ARG A 93 2.68 7.00 -4.96
C ARG A 93 3.21 6.26 -3.74
N LEU A 94 2.32 5.82 -2.85
CA LEU A 94 2.67 5.07 -1.64
C LEU A 94 3.33 3.73 -2.01
N VAL A 95 2.78 3.01 -2.98
CA VAL A 95 3.34 1.75 -3.50
C VAL A 95 4.71 2.00 -4.13
N MET A 96 4.87 3.04 -4.94
CA MET A 96 6.16 3.35 -5.57
C MET A 96 7.22 3.75 -4.53
N TRP A 97 6.82 4.50 -3.51
CA TRP A 97 7.70 4.86 -2.41
C TRP A 97 8.07 3.64 -1.55
N TRP A 98 7.08 2.81 -1.22
CA TRP A 98 7.25 1.60 -0.42
C TRP A 98 8.14 0.58 -1.13
N THR A 99 7.90 0.33 -2.42
CA THR A 99 8.74 -0.57 -3.23
C THR A 99 10.18 -0.08 -3.34
N ARG A 100 10.40 1.24 -3.50
CA ARG A 100 11.76 1.80 -3.49
C ARG A 100 12.45 1.65 -2.13
N PHE A 101 11.69 1.81 -1.04
CA PHE A 101 12.18 1.64 0.32
C PHE A 101 12.55 0.18 0.61
N THR A 102 11.67 -0.77 0.29
CA THR A 102 11.92 -2.20 0.50
C THR A 102 13.08 -2.69 -0.35
N LEU A 103 13.21 -2.25 -1.60
CA LEU A 103 14.34 -2.60 -2.47
C LEU A 103 15.66 -2.12 -1.87
N ARG A 104 15.69 -0.90 -1.31
CA ARG A 104 16.88 -0.36 -0.65
C ARG A 104 17.21 -1.14 0.62
N LEU A 105 16.22 -1.52 1.41
CA LEU A 105 16.41 -2.35 2.60
C LEU A 105 16.93 -3.75 2.24
N ALA A 106 16.37 -4.38 1.21
CA ALA A 106 16.81 -5.67 0.71
C ALA A 106 18.25 -5.59 0.20
N TRP A 107 18.62 -4.53 -0.53
CA TRP A 107 19.99 -4.28 -0.95
C TRP A 107 20.95 -4.21 0.23
N TRP A 108 20.64 -3.40 1.25
CA TRP A 108 21.46 -3.29 2.44
C TRP A 108 21.54 -4.63 3.20
N ALA A 109 20.44 -5.36 3.31
CA ALA A 109 20.42 -6.68 3.93
C ALA A 109 21.32 -7.66 3.17
N SER A 110 21.31 -7.65 1.84
CA SER A 110 22.22 -8.45 1.02
C SER A 110 23.68 -8.06 1.23
N VAL A 111 23.99 -6.77 1.26
CA VAL A 111 25.36 -6.29 1.51
C VAL A 111 25.85 -6.74 2.89
N VAL A 112 25.03 -6.59 3.93
CA VAL A 112 25.36 -7.04 5.30
C VAL A 112 25.52 -8.56 5.35
N ALA A 113 24.63 -9.31 4.71
CA ALA A 113 24.73 -10.77 4.64
C ALA A 113 26.00 -11.23 3.92
N LEU A 114 26.38 -10.57 2.81
CA LEU A 114 27.63 -10.84 2.11
C LEU A 114 28.85 -10.50 2.97
N CYS A 115 28.83 -9.35 3.65
CA CYS A 115 29.91 -8.92 4.53
C CYS A 115 30.09 -9.91 5.70
N ALA A 116 28.99 -10.37 6.30
CA ALA A 116 28.99 -11.39 7.35
C ALA A 116 29.49 -12.76 6.85
N CYS A 117 29.08 -13.18 5.65
CA CYS A 117 29.54 -14.44 5.06
C CYS A 117 31.02 -14.43 4.70
N VAL A 118 31.52 -13.32 4.13
CA VAL A 118 32.95 -13.12 3.84
C VAL A 118 33.76 -13.23 5.12
N TRP A 119 33.25 -12.65 6.22
CA TRP A 119 33.92 -12.71 7.52
C TRP A 119 33.97 -14.13 8.10
N GLN A 120 32.94 -14.97 7.90
CA GLN A 120 32.87 -16.31 8.49
C GLN A 120 33.47 -17.44 7.66
N ARG A 121 33.34 -17.42 6.32
CA ARG A 121 33.55 -18.64 5.50
C ARG A 121 34.36 -18.46 4.21
N GLY A 122 34.78 -17.24 3.89
CA GLY A 122 35.48 -16.94 2.64
C GLY A 122 34.56 -16.86 1.40
N PRO A 123 35.02 -16.20 0.32
CA PRO A 123 34.14 -15.76 -0.77
C PRO A 123 33.58 -16.91 -1.63
N VAL A 124 34.33 -18.00 -1.84
CA VAL A 124 34.00 -19.05 -2.82
C VAL A 124 32.78 -19.89 -2.40
N ALA A 125 32.71 -20.33 -1.14
CA ALA A 125 31.58 -21.12 -0.64
C ALA A 125 30.26 -20.30 -0.59
N THR A 126 30.38 -19.00 -0.38
CA THR A 126 29.25 -18.07 -0.27
C THR A 126 28.55 -17.87 -1.61
N LEU A 127 29.32 -17.71 -2.69
CA LEU A 127 28.80 -17.55 -4.06
C LEU A 127 27.95 -18.74 -4.49
N GLN A 128 28.38 -19.96 -4.17
CA GLN A 128 27.67 -21.17 -4.57
C GLN A 128 26.31 -21.31 -3.88
N SER A 129 26.23 -21.00 -2.58
CA SER A 129 24.95 -21.00 -1.85
C SER A 129 23.99 -19.92 -2.33
N VAL A 130 24.48 -18.73 -2.66
CA VAL A 130 23.66 -17.64 -3.19
C VAL A 130 23.13 -18.00 -4.58
N LEU A 131 23.97 -18.54 -5.46
CA LEU A 131 23.54 -18.93 -6.81
C LEU A 131 22.49 -20.03 -6.80
N VAL A 132 22.62 -21.03 -5.92
CA VAL A 132 21.62 -22.10 -5.77
C VAL A 132 20.29 -21.53 -5.24
N GLY A 133 20.34 -20.64 -4.25
CA GLY A 133 19.15 -19.98 -3.71
C GLY A 133 18.44 -19.08 -4.73
N VAL A 134 19.20 -18.26 -5.47
CA VAL A 134 18.67 -17.38 -6.52
C VAL A 134 18.10 -18.20 -7.69
N GLY A 135 18.75 -19.29 -8.08
CA GLY A 135 18.24 -20.20 -9.11
C GLY A 135 16.91 -20.83 -8.72
N ALA A 136 16.77 -21.28 -7.47
CA ALA A 136 15.51 -21.80 -6.95
C ALA A 136 14.40 -20.74 -6.95
N LEU A 137 14.74 -19.51 -6.52
CA LEU A 137 13.80 -18.38 -6.49
C LEU A 137 13.34 -17.97 -7.90
N MET A 138 14.26 -17.87 -8.87
CA MET A 138 13.94 -17.58 -10.27
C MET A 138 13.00 -18.62 -10.86
N ARG A 139 13.17 -19.90 -10.51
CA ARG A 139 12.29 -20.96 -11.00
C ARG A 139 10.85 -20.80 -10.50
N TYR A 140 10.66 -20.39 -9.24
CA TYR A 140 9.33 -20.07 -8.70
C TYR A 140 8.73 -18.82 -9.36
N LEU A 141 9.53 -17.76 -9.55
CA LEU A 141 9.07 -16.54 -10.23
C LEU A 141 8.65 -16.81 -11.66
N ALA A 142 9.37 -17.68 -12.39
CA ALA A 142 9.02 -18.05 -13.75
C ALA A 142 7.62 -18.68 -13.82
N ILE A 143 7.33 -19.65 -12.95
CA ILE A 143 6.01 -20.29 -12.89
C ILE A 143 4.91 -19.27 -12.59
N LEU A 144 5.13 -18.38 -11.62
CA LEU A 144 4.14 -17.37 -11.25
C LEU A 144 3.90 -16.35 -12.37
N ARG A 145 4.98 -15.93 -13.04
CA ARG A 145 4.93 -15.05 -14.22
C ARG A 145 4.14 -15.70 -15.35
N ASP A 146 4.38 -16.97 -15.63
CA ASP A 146 3.73 -17.69 -16.72
C ASP A 146 2.22 -17.82 -16.48
N VAL A 147 1.79 -18.09 -15.23
CA VAL A 147 0.37 -18.09 -14.85
C VAL A 147 -0.26 -16.71 -15.06
N TRP A 148 0.42 -15.64 -14.66
CA TRP A 148 -0.09 -14.28 -14.82
C TRP A 148 -0.20 -13.85 -16.30
N LEU A 149 0.81 -14.19 -17.10
CA LEU A 149 0.81 -13.93 -18.53
C LEU A 149 -0.27 -14.74 -19.25
N ALA A 150 -0.51 -15.98 -18.83
CA ALA A 150 -1.59 -16.80 -19.37
C ALA A 150 -2.96 -16.15 -19.14
N GLU A 151 -3.20 -15.62 -17.94
CA GLU A 151 -4.48 -14.96 -17.63
C GLU A 151 -4.60 -13.60 -18.33
N TYR A 152 -3.53 -12.81 -18.41
CA TYR A 152 -3.55 -11.55 -19.16
C TYR A 152 -3.83 -11.79 -20.66
N ASN A 153 -3.17 -12.78 -21.26
CA ASN A 153 -3.39 -13.15 -22.65
C ASN A 153 -4.83 -13.63 -22.89
N ARG A 154 -5.45 -14.26 -21.89
CA ARG A 154 -6.86 -14.68 -21.96
C ARG A 154 -7.81 -13.50 -22.14
N TYR A 155 -7.54 -12.37 -21.49
CA TYR A 155 -8.33 -11.15 -21.66
C TYR A 155 -8.11 -10.50 -23.04
N GLU A 156 -6.86 -10.41 -23.52
CA GLU A 156 -6.58 -9.89 -24.86
C GLU A 156 -7.24 -10.73 -25.97
N VAL A 157 -7.23 -12.06 -25.83
CA VAL A 157 -7.87 -12.95 -26.81
C VAL A 157 -9.40 -12.78 -26.81
N GLN A 158 -10.02 -12.58 -25.64
CA GLN A 158 -11.46 -12.31 -25.53
C GLN A 158 -11.85 -10.97 -26.15
N GLU A 159 -11.07 -9.92 -25.93
CA GLU A 159 -11.31 -8.61 -26.55
C GLU A 159 -11.17 -8.67 -28.07
N ARG A 160 -10.12 -9.32 -28.58
CA ARG A 160 -9.92 -9.49 -30.04
C ARG A 160 -11.05 -10.29 -30.68
N GLN A 161 -11.52 -11.35 -30.02
CA GLN A 161 -12.66 -12.15 -30.50
C GLN A 161 -13.97 -11.34 -30.51
N GLN A 162 -14.24 -10.56 -29.47
CA GLN A 162 -15.42 -9.67 -29.45
C GLN A 162 -15.34 -8.57 -30.52
N GLN A 163 -14.18 -7.99 -30.75
CA GLN A 163 -13.98 -6.99 -31.82
C GLN A 163 -14.21 -7.59 -33.21
N GLN A 164 -13.69 -8.80 -33.47
CA GLN A 164 -13.95 -9.51 -34.74
C GLN A 164 -15.43 -9.82 -34.91
N GLN A 165 -16.11 -10.33 -33.89
CA GLN A 165 -17.55 -10.59 -33.95
C GLN A 165 -18.36 -9.32 -34.26
N ARG A 166 -18.03 -8.19 -33.63
CA ARG A 166 -18.67 -6.90 -33.95
C ARG A 166 -18.45 -6.47 -35.39
N GLN A 167 -17.25 -6.69 -35.94
CA GLN A 167 -16.96 -6.39 -37.35
C GLN A 167 -17.79 -7.29 -38.30
N PHE A 168 -17.90 -8.58 -38.01
CA PHE A 168 -18.73 -9.50 -38.81
C PHE A 168 -20.22 -9.14 -38.76
N THR A 169 -20.76 -8.81 -37.58
CA THR A 169 -22.16 -8.37 -37.44
C THR A 169 -22.42 -7.03 -38.15
N ALA A 170 -21.49 -6.07 -38.04
CA ALA A 170 -21.58 -4.78 -38.73
C ALA A 170 -21.51 -4.92 -40.27
N SER A 171 -20.69 -5.86 -40.76
CA SER A 171 -20.56 -6.17 -42.19
C SER A 171 -21.85 -6.82 -42.72
N ARG A 172 -22.44 -7.72 -41.93
CA ARG A 172 -23.69 -8.42 -42.27
C ARG A 172 -24.89 -7.47 -42.29
N ALA A 173 -24.99 -6.56 -41.32
CA ALA A 173 -26.05 -5.55 -41.26
C ALA A 173 -25.99 -4.53 -42.41
N ARG A 174 -24.78 -4.27 -42.95
CA ARG A 174 -24.58 -3.37 -44.10
C ARG A 174 -24.91 -4.04 -45.45
N GLY A 175 -24.77 -5.37 -45.54
CA GLY A 175 -25.08 -6.16 -46.73
C GLY A 175 -26.57 -6.47 -46.90
N SER A 176 -27.38 -6.41 -45.84
CA SER A 176 -28.84 -6.66 -45.89
C SER A 176 -29.68 -5.41 -46.15
N ALA A 177 -29.06 -4.27 -46.45
CA ALA A 177 -29.72 -2.98 -46.67
C ALA A 177 -29.87 -2.62 -48.17
N TRP A 178 -29.68 -3.58 -49.07
CA TRP A 178 -29.80 -3.42 -50.52
C TRP A 178 -30.80 -4.43 -51.08
#